data_AF-A0AB34R8S4-F1
#
_entry.id   AF-A0AB34R8S4-F1
#
_cell.length_a   1.000
_cell.length_b   1.000
_cell.length_c   1.000
_cell.angle_alpha   90.00
_cell.angle_beta   90.00
_cell.angle_gamma   90.00
#
_symmetry.space_group_name_H-M   'P 1'
#
loop_
_entity.id
_entity.type
_entity.pdbx_description
1 polymer ?
#
loop_
_entity_poly.entity_id
_entity_poly.type
_entity_poly.pdbx_seq_one_letter_code
_entity_poly.pdbx_strand_id
1 'polypeptide(L)'
;MKNKLLLILILGMSIFSACHDDDKPEAPPTIDDIVATYSSDKLQATANGKNLPSNAAVNIIKETDETSTIKLLNIVPGVPEFAIPNATFEAVSKSAYYSKLEGSVTDSIAGYDVQLTGNVEAGILSATITITDMGGESIDATSFYNKTYKGEMTIKVSNLTEPVVMTQRIYTSRPSTKEKSRIQLEINNFSFSGMSLGTIKLDTLPVLQRGRYYSFKSIDQEIEVQGIGKVQADVNGVIVGNNIQLSLIVKAGPLTVNVSFDGESVTESTDMKATITINSNVLLDPIAVSGSNYTFKVWDSTPTEQLVLLPEIEIPAGATLDSVIIYNAADKSTTPIDNKTAIDFSKFTPECYVAYYITAEDVRKNSIKKLFVVKIEDKDLVYTMENWNSIGKYFEPAGLTSSNTAASLFSIMGIPVEPYPVSKAEDGAAKVITRKTVSETSPSGMVPAMTAGTLFNGEFKLNILDQLKSTKFGVPYRKKPVSLKVSYKYTPGALYYKTEKVSNGNSTINTAVEMPNAKDTCSINAYLYEVSSYDETLDGSNINTSPSVIMKASLIDGNSTSSYTERTINFTETGNGTFDPSKKYKLAIVCTPNGDQFMGAESTLWIKHMEIISE
;
A
#
# COMPACT_ATOMS: atom_id res chain seq x y z
N MET A 1 27.55 -114.10 -20.18
CA MET A 1 26.41 -114.40 -21.08
C MET A 1 25.20 -113.61 -20.61
N LYS A 2 24.51 -112.99 -21.56
CA LYS A 2 23.08 -112.67 -21.60
C LYS A 2 22.35 -112.15 -20.34
N ASN A 3 21.61 -111.09 -20.65
CA ASN A 3 20.17 -110.91 -20.40
C ASN A 3 19.73 -110.08 -19.20
N LYS A 4 18.82 -109.17 -19.58
CA LYS A 4 18.06 -108.24 -18.78
C LYS A 4 16.99 -108.94 -17.93
N LEU A 5 16.59 -108.16 -16.92
CA LEU A 5 15.24 -107.93 -16.36
C LEU A 5 14.95 -108.63 -15.01
N LEU A 6 14.78 -107.86 -13.92
CA LEU A 6 13.50 -107.66 -13.20
C LEU A 6 13.62 -106.79 -11.90
N LEU A 7 12.63 -105.91 -11.68
CA LEU A 7 12.00 -105.33 -10.46
C LEU A 7 12.79 -104.71 -9.25
N ILE A 8 12.60 -103.38 -9.07
CA ILE A 8 12.12 -102.56 -7.90
C ILE A 8 12.54 -102.88 -6.42
N LEU A 9 13.18 -101.91 -5.70
CA LEU A 9 12.64 -101.06 -4.58
C LEU A 9 13.73 -100.47 -3.61
N ILE A 10 13.74 -99.12 -3.47
CA ILE A 10 14.03 -98.19 -2.33
C ILE A 10 15.09 -98.49 -1.23
N LEU A 11 15.98 -97.49 -0.97
CA LEU A 11 16.47 -96.85 0.30
C LEU A 11 17.87 -96.23 0.02
N GLY A 12 18.37 -95.09 0.53
CA GLY A 12 18.00 -94.04 1.49
C GLY A 12 19.19 -93.04 1.61
N MET A 13 18.92 -91.78 1.99
CA MET A 13 19.76 -90.55 1.89
C MET A 13 20.80 -90.32 3.03
N SER A 14 21.87 -89.52 2.79
CA SER A 14 22.10 -88.15 3.39
C SER A 14 23.48 -87.46 3.11
N ILE A 15 23.42 -86.28 2.46
CA ILE A 15 24.10 -84.92 2.52
C ILE A 15 25.52 -84.67 3.13
N PHE A 16 26.44 -84.01 2.39
CA PHE A 16 27.16 -82.71 2.68
C PHE A 16 27.93 -82.18 1.43
N SER A 17 28.06 -80.84 1.33
CA SER A 17 28.44 -80.01 0.16
C SER A 17 29.95 -79.76 -0.06
N ALA A 18 30.35 -79.47 -1.30
CA ALA A 18 31.42 -78.52 -1.64
C ALA A 18 31.25 -78.00 -3.09
N CYS A 19 31.33 -76.68 -3.26
CA CYS A 19 31.09 -75.92 -4.49
C CYS A 19 32.16 -76.16 -5.58
N HIS A 20 31.72 -76.09 -6.84
CA HIS A 20 32.57 -75.99 -8.03
C HIS A 20 32.31 -74.58 -8.61
N ASP A 21 33.34 -73.73 -8.61
CA ASP A 21 33.33 -72.40 -9.25
C ASP A 21 33.38 -72.59 -10.77
N ASP A 22 32.31 -72.18 -11.45
CA ASP A 22 32.27 -71.95 -12.89
C ASP A 22 32.54 -70.46 -13.16
N ASP A 23 33.79 -70.02 -13.02
CA ASP A 23 34.19 -68.69 -13.49
C ASP A 23 34.28 -68.71 -15.02
N LYS A 24 33.23 -68.23 -15.68
CA LYS A 24 33.32 -67.79 -17.07
C LYS A 24 34.28 -66.60 -17.16
N PRO A 25 35.15 -66.52 -18.17
CA PRO A 25 35.93 -65.30 -18.39
C PRO A 25 34.98 -64.11 -18.54
N GLU A 26 35.13 -63.08 -17.71
CA GLU A 26 34.44 -61.80 -17.91
C GLU A 26 34.78 -61.28 -19.31
N ALA A 27 33.76 -60.99 -20.11
CA ALA A 27 33.98 -60.35 -21.41
C ALA A 27 34.43 -58.89 -21.17
N PRO A 28 35.38 -58.36 -21.96
CA PRO A 28 35.78 -56.96 -21.85
C PRO A 28 34.57 -56.05 -22.12
N PRO A 29 34.37 -54.98 -21.33
CA PRO A 29 33.27 -54.05 -21.51
C PRO A 29 33.38 -53.35 -22.86
N THR A 30 32.24 -53.06 -23.44
CA THR A 30 32.07 -52.30 -24.67
C THR A 30 31.59 -50.88 -24.37
N ILE A 31 31.65 -50.00 -25.36
CA ILE A 31 31.14 -48.63 -25.18
C ILE A 31 29.64 -48.61 -24.86
N ASP A 32 28.85 -49.55 -25.40
CA ASP A 32 27.41 -49.67 -25.12
C ASP A 32 27.12 -49.95 -23.64
N ASP A 33 28.06 -50.59 -22.92
CA ASP A 33 27.93 -50.88 -21.49
C ASP A 33 28.07 -49.61 -20.61
N ILE A 34 28.61 -48.52 -21.16
CA ILE A 34 28.82 -47.25 -20.44
C ILE A 34 27.96 -46.08 -20.93
N VAL A 35 27.21 -46.24 -22.02
CA VAL A 35 26.26 -45.22 -22.52
C VAL A 35 25.14 -45.04 -21.51
N ALA A 36 25.23 -43.96 -20.74
CA ALA A 36 24.26 -43.63 -19.71
C ALA A 36 24.39 -42.16 -19.28
N THR A 37 23.40 -41.71 -18.52
CA THR A 37 23.50 -40.47 -17.73
C THR A 37 23.87 -40.83 -16.29
N TYR A 38 25.03 -40.35 -15.84
CA TYR A 38 25.55 -40.50 -14.50
C TYR A 38 25.24 -39.22 -13.71
N SER A 39 24.55 -39.37 -12.59
CA SER A 39 24.23 -38.28 -11.68
C SER A 39 24.09 -38.83 -10.26
N SER A 40 24.05 -37.94 -9.27
CA SER A 40 23.83 -38.31 -7.86
C SER A 40 24.80 -39.40 -7.37
N ASP A 41 24.28 -40.52 -6.85
CA ASP A 41 25.04 -41.65 -6.32
C ASP A 41 25.85 -42.43 -7.37
N LYS A 42 25.52 -42.27 -8.66
CA LYS A 42 26.23 -42.91 -9.78
C LYS A 42 27.36 -42.08 -10.37
N LEU A 43 27.60 -40.87 -9.85
CA LEU A 43 28.65 -39.96 -10.31
C LEU A 43 29.58 -39.57 -9.16
N GLN A 44 30.77 -40.15 -9.13
CA GLN A 44 31.85 -39.80 -8.20
C GLN A 44 32.91 -38.97 -8.91
N ALA A 45 32.63 -37.70 -9.13
CA ALA A 45 33.51 -36.84 -9.91
C ALA A 45 33.92 -35.56 -9.19
N THR A 46 35.08 -35.04 -9.58
CA THR A 46 35.56 -33.74 -9.14
C THR A 46 35.88 -32.86 -10.34
N ALA A 47 35.63 -31.56 -10.23
CA ALA A 47 36.10 -30.55 -11.18
C ALA A 47 37.17 -29.68 -10.51
N ASN A 48 38.38 -29.63 -11.08
CA ASN A 48 39.55 -28.94 -10.53
C ASN A 48 39.81 -29.30 -9.05
N GLY A 49 39.66 -30.58 -8.69
CA GLY A 49 39.83 -31.09 -7.34
C GLY A 49 38.71 -30.73 -6.35
N LYS A 50 37.59 -30.17 -6.81
CA LYS A 50 36.41 -29.83 -6.00
C LYS A 50 35.22 -30.72 -6.37
N ASN A 51 34.34 -30.99 -5.41
CA ASN A 51 33.11 -31.74 -5.64
C ASN A 51 32.19 -31.01 -6.65
N LEU A 52 31.46 -31.78 -7.45
CA LEU A 52 30.54 -31.24 -8.46
C LEU A 52 29.25 -30.65 -7.85
N PRO A 53 28.58 -29.74 -8.58
CA PRO A 53 27.26 -29.26 -8.22
C PRO A 53 26.22 -30.36 -8.07
N SER A 54 25.18 -30.01 -7.32
CA SER A 54 24.02 -30.81 -6.98
C SER A 54 23.33 -31.52 -8.16
N ASN A 55 23.15 -30.75 -9.22
CA ASN A 55 22.42 -31.03 -10.45
C ASN A 55 23.40 -31.38 -11.58
N ALA A 56 24.66 -31.65 -11.23
CA ALA A 56 25.66 -32.07 -12.19
C ALA A 56 25.33 -33.47 -12.70
N ALA A 57 25.45 -33.65 -14.01
CA ALA A 57 25.37 -34.95 -14.63
C ALA A 57 26.39 -35.06 -15.75
N VAL A 58 26.85 -36.28 -15.98
CA VAL A 58 27.69 -36.62 -17.13
C VAL A 58 26.88 -37.57 -18.00
N ASN A 59 26.58 -37.18 -19.23
CA ASN A 59 25.87 -38.00 -20.19
C ASN A 59 26.83 -38.48 -21.28
N ILE A 60 27.05 -39.79 -21.35
CA ILE A 60 27.91 -40.43 -22.34
C ILE A 60 27.04 -40.93 -23.48
N ILE A 61 27.32 -40.46 -24.69
CA ILE A 61 26.57 -40.81 -25.91
C ILE A 61 27.53 -41.46 -26.89
N LYS A 62 27.23 -42.67 -27.35
CA LYS A 62 28.03 -43.38 -28.36
C LYS A 62 28.05 -42.61 -29.67
N GLU A 63 29.25 -42.45 -30.25
CA GLU A 63 29.44 -41.96 -31.63
C GLU A 63 29.83 -43.13 -32.54
N THR A 64 30.82 -43.92 -32.11
CA THR A 64 31.31 -45.13 -32.79
C THR A 64 31.57 -46.24 -31.75
N ASP A 65 32.09 -47.39 -32.16
CA ASP A 65 32.45 -48.46 -31.22
C ASP A 65 33.68 -48.12 -30.34
N GLU A 66 34.42 -47.06 -30.67
CA GLU A 66 35.64 -46.63 -29.96
C GLU A 66 35.56 -45.18 -29.40
N THR A 67 34.56 -44.40 -29.83
CA THR A 67 34.42 -42.98 -29.45
C THR A 67 33.02 -42.61 -28.96
N SER A 68 32.96 -41.59 -28.08
CA SER A 68 31.72 -41.04 -27.53
C SER A 68 31.74 -39.51 -27.45
N THR A 69 30.56 -38.89 -27.45
CA THR A 69 30.39 -37.53 -26.96
C THR A 69 30.11 -37.58 -25.46
N ILE A 70 30.87 -36.83 -24.67
CA ILE A 70 30.59 -36.63 -23.24
C ILE A 70 29.93 -35.26 -23.05
N LYS A 71 28.69 -35.24 -22.58
CA LYS A 71 28.01 -34.00 -22.20
C LYS A 71 28.11 -33.79 -20.70
N LEU A 72 28.74 -32.69 -20.32
CA LEU A 72 28.84 -32.20 -18.95
C LEU A 72 27.69 -31.23 -18.69
N LEU A 73 26.72 -31.65 -17.89
CA LEU A 73 25.54 -30.87 -17.55
C LEU A 73 25.76 -30.18 -16.22
N ASN A 74 25.64 -28.84 -16.17
CA ASN A 74 25.84 -28.01 -14.98
C ASN A 74 27.20 -28.21 -14.26
N ILE A 75 28.23 -28.61 -15.00
CA ILE A 75 29.60 -28.82 -14.47
C ILE A 75 30.52 -27.68 -14.90
N VAL A 76 30.46 -27.31 -16.18
CA VAL A 76 31.29 -26.21 -16.71
C VAL A 76 30.66 -24.89 -16.31
N PRO A 77 31.41 -23.98 -15.68
CA PRO A 77 30.82 -22.77 -15.16
C PRO A 77 30.15 -21.92 -16.23
N GLY A 78 28.88 -21.63 -16.04
CA GLY A 78 28.11 -20.80 -16.93
C GLY A 78 27.73 -21.41 -18.27
N VAL A 79 27.94 -22.72 -18.42
CA VAL A 79 27.53 -23.48 -19.59
C VAL A 79 26.62 -24.61 -19.10
N PRO A 80 25.29 -24.50 -19.29
CA PRO A 80 24.34 -25.50 -18.82
C PRO A 80 24.63 -26.91 -19.36
N GLU A 81 25.09 -26.98 -20.61
CA GLU A 81 25.53 -28.20 -21.28
C GLU A 81 26.81 -27.94 -22.06
N PHE A 82 27.89 -28.64 -21.70
CA PHE A 82 29.18 -28.55 -22.38
C PHE A 82 29.55 -29.91 -22.97
N ALA A 83 29.78 -29.97 -24.28
CA ALA A 83 30.04 -31.22 -24.99
C ALA A 83 31.53 -31.43 -25.28
N ILE A 84 32.05 -32.61 -24.95
CA ILE A 84 33.39 -33.08 -25.32
C ILE A 84 33.20 -34.18 -26.39
N PRO A 85 33.29 -33.86 -27.68
CA PRO A 85 33.14 -34.83 -28.76
C PRO A 85 34.41 -35.70 -28.90
N ASN A 86 34.29 -36.86 -29.57
CA ASN A 86 35.39 -37.77 -29.86
C ASN A 86 36.21 -38.22 -28.63
N ALA A 87 35.57 -38.35 -27.46
CA ALA A 87 36.21 -38.92 -26.28
C ALA A 87 36.49 -40.42 -26.49
N THR A 88 37.67 -40.86 -26.09
CA THR A 88 38.15 -42.22 -26.31
C THR A 88 37.72 -43.16 -25.19
N PHE A 89 37.42 -44.39 -25.59
CA PHE A 89 37.09 -45.50 -24.72
C PHE A 89 38.19 -46.57 -24.78
N GLU A 90 38.58 -47.11 -23.62
CA GLU A 90 39.48 -48.26 -23.53
C GLU A 90 39.04 -49.23 -22.43
N ALA A 91 38.96 -50.52 -22.75
CA ALA A 91 38.73 -51.57 -21.75
C ALA A 91 40.08 -51.99 -21.12
N VAL A 92 40.20 -51.89 -19.79
CA VAL A 92 41.46 -52.12 -19.07
C VAL A 92 41.32 -53.26 -18.06
N SER A 93 42.31 -54.16 -17.99
CA SER A 93 42.36 -55.29 -17.06
C SER A 93 43.38 -55.08 -15.94
N LYS A 94 42.96 -55.16 -14.67
CA LYS A 94 43.87 -55.12 -13.50
C LYS A 94 43.61 -56.27 -12.49
N SER A 95 42.39 -56.83 -12.49
CA SER A 95 41.99 -58.10 -11.84
C SER A 95 40.52 -58.46 -12.18
N ALA A 96 39.68 -57.45 -12.39
CA ALA A 96 38.43 -57.45 -13.16
C ALA A 96 38.50 -56.37 -14.25
N TYR A 97 37.59 -56.37 -15.23
CA TYR A 97 37.56 -55.34 -16.27
C TYR A 97 36.90 -54.04 -15.81
N TYR A 98 37.46 -52.89 -16.20
CA TYR A 98 36.79 -51.59 -16.08
C TYR A 98 36.96 -50.78 -17.38
N SER A 99 36.06 -49.80 -17.57
CA SER A 99 36.08 -48.92 -18.73
C SER A 99 36.80 -47.63 -18.40
N LYS A 100 37.83 -47.28 -19.17
CA LYS A 100 38.53 -46.00 -19.10
C LYS A 100 37.97 -45.04 -20.15
N LEU A 101 37.76 -43.79 -19.75
CA LEU A 101 37.20 -42.73 -20.57
C LEU A 101 38.08 -41.48 -20.51
N GLU A 102 38.52 -40.98 -21.66
CA GLU A 102 39.32 -39.77 -21.76
C GLU A 102 38.80 -38.84 -22.86
N GLY A 103 38.69 -37.55 -22.56
CA GLY A 103 38.23 -36.56 -23.53
C GLY A 103 38.81 -35.19 -23.24
N SER A 104 39.03 -34.41 -24.28
CA SER A 104 39.49 -33.03 -24.19
C SER A 104 38.88 -32.20 -25.31
N VAL A 105 38.43 -30.98 -24.99
CA VAL A 105 37.96 -30.02 -25.99
C VAL A 105 38.25 -28.60 -25.53
N THR A 106 38.58 -27.76 -26.50
CA THR A 106 38.64 -26.31 -26.37
C THR A 106 37.37 -25.73 -26.96
N ASP A 107 36.51 -25.13 -26.11
CA ASP A 107 35.38 -24.33 -26.58
C ASP A 107 35.72 -22.85 -26.38
N SER A 108 36.14 -22.20 -27.46
CA SER A 108 36.52 -20.79 -27.47
C SER A 108 35.34 -19.83 -27.30
N ILE A 109 34.11 -20.29 -27.50
CA ILE A 109 32.89 -19.49 -27.31
C ILE A 109 32.51 -19.50 -25.83
N ALA A 110 32.56 -20.66 -25.20
CA ALA A 110 32.40 -20.80 -23.75
C ALA A 110 33.63 -20.28 -22.97
N GLY A 111 34.81 -20.28 -23.60
CA GLY A 111 36.08 -19.84 -23.04
C GLY A 111 36.77 -20.84 -22.12
N TYR A 112 36.55 -22.13 -22.35
CA TYR A 112 37.11 -23.19 -21.52
C TYR A 112 37.87 -24.23 -22.34
N ASP A 113 39.03 -24.63 -21.81
CA ASP A 113 39.62 -25.92 -22.10
C ASP A 113 39.14 -26.90 -21.05
N VAL A 114 38.43 -27.94 -21.48
CA VAL A 114 37.90 -28.96 -20.57
C VAL A 114 38.51 -30.30 -20.92
N GLN A 115 39.06 -30.96 -19.91
CA GLN A 115 39.54 -32.32 -19.97
C GLN A 115 38.78 -33.17 -18.96
N LEU A 116 38.37 -34.37 -19.36
CA LEU A 116 37.84 -35.38 -18.47
C LEU A 116 38.69 -36.64 -18.58
N THR A 117 39.06 -37.20 -17.43
CA THR A 117 39.61 -38.55 -17.31
C THR A 117 38.79 -39.29 -16.27
N GLY A 118 38.23 -40.45 -16.62
CA GLY A 118 37.41 -41.22 -15.70
C GLY A 118 37.39 -42.70 -15.99
N ASN A 119 36.74 -43.43 -15.10
CA ASN A 119 36.48 -44.85 -15.25
C ASN A 119 35.06 -45.21 -14.82
N VAL A 120 34.45 -46.16 -15.52
CA VAL A 120 33.19 -46.78 -15.12
C VAL A 120 33.48 -48.18 -14.59
N GLU A 121 33.08 -48.41 -13.36
CA GLU A 121 33.20 -49.69 -12.67
C GLU A 121 31.92 -49.93 -11.86
N ALA A 122 31.33 -51.13 -12.00
CA ALA A 122 30.06 -51.49 -11.35
C ALA A 122 28.91 -50.46 -11.54
N GLY A 123 28.86 -49.79 -12.70
CA GLY A 123 27.83 -48.79 -13.04
C GLY A 123 28.01 -47.42 -12.40
N ILE A 124 29.14 -47.16 -11.73
CA ILE A 124 29.50 -45.86 -11.16
C ILE A 124 30.59 -45.21 -12.01
N LEU A 125 30.38 -43.96 -12.42
CA LEU A 125 31.41 -43.16 -13.09
C LEU A 125 32.25 -42.41 -12.05
N SER A 126 33.53 -42.77 -11.96
CA SER A 126 34.54 -42.01 -11.23
C SER A 126 35.30 -41.11 -12.19
N ALA A 127 35.32 -39.78 -12.02
CA ALA A 127 35.97 -38.89 -12.98
C ALA A 127 36.69 -37.69 -12.36
N THR A 128 37.81 -37.30 -12.98
CA THR A 128 38.50 -36.03 -12.73
C THR A 128 38.31 -35.15 -13.95
N ILE A 129 37.76 -33.95 -13.71
CA ILE A 129 37.47 -32.96 -14.73
C ILE A 129 38.38 -31.76 -14.49
N THR A 130 39.23 -31.45 -15.45
CA THR A 130 40.06 -30.25 -15.43
C THR A 130 39.41 -29.20 -16.32
N ILE A 131 39.08 -28.05 -15.75
CA ILE A 131 38.46 -26.93 -16.44
C ILE A 131 39.41 -25.74 -16.35
N THR A 132 40.06 -25.42 -17.46
CA THR A 132 40.97 -24.29 -17.58
C THR A 132 40.24 -23.14 -18.25
N ASP A 133 40.12 -22.02 -17.54
CA ASP A 133 39.57 -20.78 -18.09
C ASP A 133 40.60 -20.17 -19.06
N MET A 134 40.20 -19.94 -20.30
CA MET A 134 41.07 -19.37 -21.34
C MET A 134 41.28 -17.86 -21.20
N GLY A 135 40.70 -17.23 -20.18
CA GLY A 135 40.62 -15.79 -20.02
C GLY A 135 39.45 -15.17 -20.79
N GLY A 136 39.16 -13.90 -20.54
CA GLY A 136 38.11 -13.14 -21.23
C GLY A 136 38.43 -11.65 -21.20
N GLU A 137 37.72 -10.86 -21.98
CA GLU A 137 37.94 -9.41 -22.01
C GLU A 137 37.27 -8.75 -20.81
N SER A 138 38.00 -7.89 -20.10
CA SER A 138 37.40 -7.02 -19.07
C SER A 138 36.48 -6.00 -19.75
N ILE A 139 35.27 -5.84 -19.22
CA ILE A 139 34.24 -4.95 -19.79
C ILE A 139 33.81 -3.84 -18.82
N ASP A 140 32.94 -2.93 -19.27
CA ASP A 140 32.15 -2.07 -18.39
C ASP A 140 30.86 -2.81 -17.99
N ALA A 141 30.79 -3.27 -16.75
CA ALA A 141 29.69 -4.06 -16.19
C ALA A 141 28.52 -3.21 -15.66
N THR A 142 28.52 -1.89 -15.89
CA THR A 142 27.47 -0.98 -15.37
C THR A 142 26.06 -1.32 -15.88
N SER A 143 25.93 -1.95 -17.05
CA SER A 143 24.65 -2.45 -17.59
C SER A 143 23.99 -3.51 -16.69
N PHE A 144 24.78 -4.20 -15.86
CA PHE A 144 24.31 -5.17 -14.89
C PHE A 144 24.00 -4.56 -13.54
N TYR A 145 24.16 -3.26 -13.31
CA TYR A 145 23.81 -2.65 -12.02
C TYR A 145 22.30 -2.48 -11.88
N ASN A 146 21.82 -2.56 -10.63
CA ASN A 146 20.42 -2.39 -10.26
C ASN A 146 19.49 -3.40 -10.96
N LYS A 147 19.98 -4.62 -11.21
CA LYS A 147 19.16 -5.73 -11.69
C LYS A 147 18.74 -6.59 -10.50
N THR A 148 17.53 -7.12 -10.60
CA THR A 148 17.04 -8.19 -9.72
C THR A 148 16.89 -9.43 -10.59
N TYR A 149 17.46 -10.53 -10.14
CA TYR A 149 17.23 -11.85 -10.72
C TYR A 149 16.42 -12.67 -9.72
N LYS A 150 15.38 -13.34 -10.18
CA LYS A 150 14.51 -14.19 -9.36
C LYS A 150 14.54 -15.60 -9.92
N GLY A 151 14.68 -16.58 -9.05
CA GLY A 151 14.97 -17.93 -9.48
C GLY A 151 14.95 -18.95 -8.36
N GLU A 152 15.27 -20.18 -8.72
CA GLU A 152 15.43 -21.28 -7.79
C GLU A 152 16.83 -21.23 -7.16
N MET A 153 16.89 -21.33 -5.84
CA MET A 153 18.10 -21.53 -5.07
C MET A 153 18.09 -22.91 -4.44
N THR A 154 19.16 -23.66 -4.66
CA THR A 154 19.39 -24.97 -4.05
C THR A 154 20.58 -24.90 -3.11
N ILE A 155 20.41 -25.36 -1.87
CA ILE A 155 21.44 -25.38 -0.83
C ILE A 155 21.73 -26.84 -0.47
N LYS A 156 22.99 -27.26 -0.64
CA LYS A 156 23.52 -28.56 -0.22
C LYS A 156 24.55 -28.38 0.87
N VAL A 157 24.30 -29.00 2.02
CA VAL A 157 25.23 -29.08 3.15
C VAL A 157 25.61 -30.54 3.36
N SER A 158 26.88 -30.81 3.64
CA SER A 158 27.43 -32.18 3.75
C SER A 158 26.71 -33.09 4.74
N ASN A 159 25.96 -32.53 5.70
CA ASN A 159 25.25 -33.25 6.75
C ASN A 159 23.73 -33.38 6.50
N LEU A 160 23.22 -32.88 5.38
CA LEU A 160 21.80 -33.02 4.99
C LEU A 160 21.67 -34.10 3.91
N THR A 161 20.69 -34.98 4.07
CA THR A 161 20.38 -36.04 3.11
C THR A 161 19.70 -35.52 1.85
N GLU A 162 18.93 -34.44 1.96
CA GLU A 162 18.25 -33.79 0.83
C GLU A 162 18.65 -32.31 0.72
N PRO A 163 18.78 -31.78 -0.51
CA PRO A 163 19.00 -30.35 -0.73
C PRO A 163 17.79 -29.53 -0.28
N VAL A 164 18.04 -28.33 0.25
CA VAL A 164 16.98 -27.33 0.50
C VAL A 164 16.78 -26.52 -0.77
N VAL A 165 15.56 -26.47 -1.28
CA VAL A 165 15.20 -25.72 -2.49
C VAL A 165 14.22 -24.61 -2.13
N MET A 166 14.44 -23.40 -2.66
CA MET A 166 13.56 -22.25 -2.44
C MET A 166 13.57 -21.27 -3.61
N THR A 167 12.53 -20.43 -3.73
CA THR A 167 12.62 -19.25 -4.58
C THR A 167 13.41 -18.15 -3.87
N GLN A 168 14.38 -17.55 -4.56
CA GLN A 168 15.22 -16.49 -4.00
C GLN A 168 15.52 -15.41 -5.05
N ARG A 169 16.14 -14.31 -4.61
CA ARG A 169 16.60 -13.21 -5.45
C ARG A 169 18.09 -12.95 -5.30
N ILE A 170 18.72 -12.60 -6.41
CA ILE A 170 20.05 -11.99 -6.45
C ILE A 170 19.89 -10.54 -6.92
N TYR A 171 20.40 -9.61 -6.13
CA TYR A 171 20.45 -8.20 -6.48
C TYR A 171 21.85 -7.82 -6.91
N THR A 172 21.95 -7.12 -8.03
CA THR A 172 23.23 -6.63 -8.54
C THR A 172 23.35 -5.13 -8.34
N SER A 173 24.54 -4.67 -7.97
CA SER A 173 24.78 -3.25 -7.69
C SER A 173 26.22 -2.85 -8.02
N ARG A 174 26.48 -1.55 -7.88
CA ARG A 174 27.83 -1.00 -8.05
C ARG A 174 28.76 -1.53 -6.93
N PRO A 175 29.96 -2.03 -7.25
CA PRO A 175 30.91 -2.51 -6.24
C PRO A 175 31.45 -1.38 -5.36
N SER A 176 31.92 -1.71 -4.16
CA SER A 176 32.47 -0.71 -3.22
C SER A 176 33.68 0.06 -3.78
N THR A 177 34.54 -0.60 -4.57
CA THR A 177 35.70 0.02 -5.22
C THR A 177 35.33 0.98 -6.34
N LYS A 178 34.06 0.97 -6.78
CA LYS A 178 33.53 1.78 -7.89
C LYS A 178 34.16 1.47 -9.26
N GLU A 179 35.00 0.45 -9.36
CA GLU A 179 35.56 -0.06 -10.62
C GLU A 179 34.44 -0.55 -11.53
N LYS A 180 34.42 -0.06 -12.77
CA LYS A 180 33.33 -0.37 -13.71
C LYS A 180 33.40 -1.78 -14.28
N SER A 181 34.54 -2.46 -14.19
CA SER A 181 34.72 -3.85 -14.63
C SER A 181 34.35 -4.88 -13.56
N ARG A 182 33.71 -4.45 -12.47
CA ARG A 182 33.34 -5.29 -11.35
C ARG A 182 31.87 -5.12 -11.00
N ILE A 183 31.29 -6.14 -10.39
CA ILE A 183 29.91 -6.14 -9.89
C ILE A 183 29.87 -6.51 -8.40
N GLN A 184 28.79 -6.12 -7.75
CA GLN A 184 28.41 -6.62 -6.42
C GLN A 184 27.12 -7.42 -6.54
N LEU A 185 27.04 -8.52 -5.80
CA LEU A 185 25.84 -9.34 -5.64
C LEU A 185 25.41 -9.36 -4.18
N GLU A 186 24.12 -9.25 -3.94
CA GLU A 186 23.51 -9.42 -2.61
C GLU A 186 22.37 -10.45 -2.67
N ILE A 187 22.36 -11.38 -1.71
CA ILE A 187 21.26 -12.32 -1.46
C ILE A 187 20.70 -11.94 -0.09
N ASN A 188 19.50 -11.39 -0.05
CA ASN A 188 18.87 -10.93 1.19
C ASN A 188 18.11 -12.06 1.88
N ASN A 189 18.00 -11.97 3.22
CA ASN A 189 17.26 -12.91 4.06
C ASN A 189 17.64 -14.39 3.80
N PHE A 190 18.92 -14.65 3.55
CA PHE A 190 19.43 -16.00 3.36
C PHE A 190 19.18 -16.80 4.64
N SER A 191 18.45 -17.89 4.50
CA SER A 191 18.08 -18.76 5.62
C SER A 191 17.96 -20.19 5.13
N PHE A 192 18.32 -21.15 5.98
CA PHE A 192 18.08 -22.57 5.72
C PHE A 192 17.91 -23.32 7.04
N SER A 193 17.05 -24.36 7.02
CA SER A 193 16.75 -25.20 8.20
C SER A 193 16.37 -24.42 9.47
N GLY A 194 15.60 -23.33 9.32
CA GLY A 194 15.16 -22.47 10.43
C GLY A 194 16.22 -21.47 10.95
N MET A 195 17.44 -21.47 10.41
CA MET A 195 18.48 -20.50 10.75
C MET A 195 18.42 -19.31 9.80
N SER A 196 18.27 -18.10 10.36
CA SER A 196 18.40 -16.85 9.61
C SER A 196 19.86 -16.40 9.60
N LEU A 197 20.47 -16.36 8.42
CA LEU A 197 21.88 -16.03 8.20
C LEU A 197 22.09 -14.64 7.59
N GLY A 198 21.01 -13.85 7.44
CA GLY A 198 21.06 -12.45 7.04
C GLY A 198 21.34 -12.27 5.56
N THR A 199 22.04 -11.19 5.20
CA THR A 199 22.41 -10.89 3.81
C THR A 199 23.77 -11.45 3.47
N ILE A 200 23.87 -12.23 2.38
CA ILE A 200 25.15 -12.63 1.79
C ILE A 200 25.55 -11.58 0.76
N LYS A 201 26.73 -11.01 0.92
CA LYS A 201 27.27 -9.96 0.04
C LYS A 201 28.56 -10.42 -0.62
N LEU A 202 28.57 -10.47 -1.95
CA LEU A 202 29.73 -10.76 -2.78
C LEU A 202 30.13 -9.48 -3.51
N ASP A 203 31.15 -8.79 -3.01
CA ASP A 203 31.56 -7.50 -3.54
C ASP A 203 32.73 -7.63 -4.53
N THR A 204 32.90 -6.61 -5.36
CA THR A 204 34.07 -6.43 -6.26
C THR A 204 34.39 -7.63 -7.17
N LEU A 205 33.39 -8.39 -7.60
CA LEU A 205 33.57 -9.52 -8.50
C LEU A 205 33.98 -9.05 -9.91
N PRO A 206 35.13 -9.49 -10.47
CA PRO A 206 35.52 -9.12 -11.82
C PRO A 206 34.58 -9.75 -12.86
N VAL A 207 34.19 -8.97 -13.86
CA VAL A 207 33.35 -9.44 -14.97
C VAL A 207 34.17 -9.54 -16.24
N LEU A 208 34.17 -10.73 -16.83
CA LEU A 208 34.83 -11.04 -18.10
C LEU A 208 33.78 -11.41 -19.15
N GLN A 209 33.86 -10.81 -20.34
CA GLN A 209 32.99 -11.15 -21.46
C GLN A 209 33.66 -12.15 -22.41
N ARG A 210 32.87 -13.12 -22.88
CA ARG A 210 33.23 -14.11 -23.90
C ARG A 210 32.06 -14.31 -24.85
N GLY A 211 32.09 -13.65 -25.99
CA GLY A 211 30.95 -13.61 -26.90
C GLY A 211 29.69 -13.08 -26.20
N ARG A 212 28.68 -13.94 -26.02
CA ARG A 212 27.40 -13.62 -25.34
C ARG A 212 27.38 -13.91 -23.83
N TYR A 213 28.44 -14.50 -23.29
CA TYR A 213 28.55 -14.90 -21.89
C TYR A 213 29.31 -13.84 -21.09
N TYR A 214 28.80 -13.49 -19.91
CA TYR A 214 29.48 -12.62 -18.96
C TYR A 214 29.73 -13.39 -17.67
N SER A 215 30.98 -13.80 -17.44
CA SER A 215 31.33 -14.60 -16.26
C SER A 215 31.91 -13.73 -15.16
N PHE A 216 31.69 -14.14 -13.92
CA PHE A 216 32.37 -13.60 -12.76
C PHE A 216 32.81 -14.72 -11.83
N LYS A 217 34.04 -14.60 -11.33
CA LYS A 217 34.68 -15.65 -10.53
C LYS A 217 35.54 -15.04 -9.45
N SER A 218 35.52 -15.66 -8.28
CA SER A 218 36.41 -15.35 -7.16
C SER A 218 36.70 -16.62 -6.38
N ILE A 219 37.92 -16.77 -5.87
CA ILE A 219 38.35 -17.91 -5.06
C ILE A 219 38.76 -17.36 -3.71
N ASP A 220 38.34 -18.03 -2.63
CA ASP A 220 38.61 -17.60 -1.26
C ASP A 220 38.27 -16.12 -1.04
N GLN A 221 37.07 -15.73 -1.48
CA GLN A 221 36.52 -14.42 -1.16
C GLN A 221 36.02 -14.42 0.27
N GLU A 222 36.55 -13.50 1.08
CA GLU A 222 36.03 -13.28 2.43
C GLU A 222 34.63 -12.68 2.35
N ILE A 223 33.67 -13.33 3.01
CA ILE A 223 32.29 -12.87 3.16
C ILE A 223 31.91 -12.88 4.64
N GLU A 224 30.96 -12.04 5.02
CA GLU A 224 30.40 -12.03 6.38
C GLU A 224 29.04 -12.74 6.38
N VAL A 225 28.86 -13.67 7.31
CA VAL A 225 27.61 -14.43 7.49
C VAL A 225 27.09 -14.19 8.90
N GLN A 226 25.84 -13.73 9.02
CA GLN A 226 25.25 -13.41 10.32
C GLN A 226 25.23 -14.66 11.22
N GLY A 227 25.70 -14.51 12.45
CA GLY A 227 25.77 -15.60 13.43
C GLY A 227 26.97 -16.53 13.28
N ILE A 228 27.71 -16.47 12.16
CA ILE A 228 28.91 -17.29 11.91
C ILE A 228 30.19 -16.42 11.89
N GLY A 229 30.11 -15.19 11.38
CA GLY A 229 31.24 -14.29 11.22
C GLY A 229 31.85 -14.36 9.82
N LYS A 230 33.15 -14.08 9.71
CA LYS A 230 33.89 -14.07 8.45
C LYS A 230 34.25 -15.48 8.00
N VAL A 231 33.92 -15.81 6.76
CA VAL A 231 34.19 -17.11 6.13
C VAL A 231 34.71 -16.92 4.71
N GLN A 232 35.34 -17.96 4.17
CA GLN A 232 35.82 -17.94 2.78
C GLN A 232 34.78 -18.54 1.84
N ALA A 233 34.64 -17.96 0.66
CA ALA A 233 33.70 -18.41 -0.34
C ALA A 233 34.32 -18.46 -1.73
N ASP A 234 34.08 -19.56 -2.45
CA ASP A 234 34.36 -19.62 -3.88
C ASP A 234 33.11 -19.24 -4.64
N VAL A 235 33.24 -18.24 -5.51
CA VAL A 235 32.15 -17.66 -6.31
C VAL A 235 32.39 -18.00 -7.76
N ASN A 236 31.35 -18.48 -8.42
CA ASN A 236 31.37 -18.70 -9.85
C ASN A 236 30.00 -18.44 -10.44
N GLY A 237 29.89 -17.57 -11.42
CA GLY A 237 28.61 -17.34 -12.07
C GLY A 237 28.73 -16.78 -13.48
N VAL A 238 27.61 -16.83 -14.18
CA VAL A 238 27.47 -16.36 -15.55
C VAL A 238 26.18 -15.57 -15.70
N ILE A 239 26.19 -14.59 -16.59
CA ILE A 239 25.00 -13.95 -17.12
C ILE A 239 24.95 -14.22 -18.63
N VAL A 240 23.81 -14.69 -19.12
CA VAL A 240 23.52 -14.93 -20.54
C VAL A 240 22.17 -14.35 -20.88
N GLY A 241 22.16 -13.26 -21.64
CA GLY A 241 20.93 -12.50 -21.88
C GLY A 241 20.35 -11.98 -20.56
N ASN A 242 19.15 -12.46 -20.20
CA ASN A 242 18.47 -12.10 -18.96
C ASN A 242 18.69 -13.12 -17.82
N ASN A 243 19.43 -14.20 -18.06
CA ASN A 243 19.53 -15.31 -17.12
C ASN A 243 20.85 -15.21 -16.37
N ILE A 244 20.82 -15.49 -15.07
CA ILE A 244 22.00 -15.59 -14.22
C ILE A 244 22.05 -16.98 -13.61
N GLN A 245 23.23 -17.58 -13.63
CA GLN A 245 23.54 -18.75 -12.83
C GLN A 245 24.67 -18.42 -11.86
N LEU A 246 24.53 -18.85 -10.62
CA LEU A 246 25.54 -18.67 -9.57
C LEU A 246 25.76 -20.00 -8.86
N SER A 247 27.03 -20.35 -8.66
CA SER A 247 27.53 -21.36 -7.75
C SER A 247 28.37 -20.67 -6.68
N LEU A 248 28.02 -20.88 -5.42
CA LEU A 248 28.68 -20.33 -4.25
C LEU A 248 29.04 -21.47 -3.30
N ILE A 249 30.34 -21.65 -3.02
CA ILE A 249 30.83 -22.66 -2.08
C ILE A 249 31.34 -21.93 -0.84
N VAL A 250 30.59 -21.98 0.25
CA VAL A 250 30.93 -21.32 1.52
C VAL A 250 31.66 -22.29 2.45
N LYS A 251 32.83 -21.89 2.93
CA LYS A 251 33.74 -22.67 3.79
C LYS A 251 33.64 -22.16 5.23
N ALA A 252 32.74 -22.74 6.02
CA ALA A 252 32.50 -22.37 7.41
C ALA A 252 33.11 -23.40 8.37
N GLY A 253 34.43 -23.32 8.58
CA GLY A 253 35.16 -24.29 9.40
C GLY A 253 35.16 -25.70 8.78
N PRO A 254 34.71 -26.76 9.48
CA PRO A 254 34.62 -28.11 8.91
C PRO A 254 33.46 -28.29 7.93
N LEU A 255 32.53 -27.32 7.86
CA LEU A 255 31.34 -27.40 7.03
C LEU A 255 31.57 -26.69 5.69
N THR A 256 31.18 -27.36 4.61
CA THR A 256 31.10 -26.77 3.27
C THR A 256 29.63 -26.70 2.86
N VAL A 257 29.18 -25.50 2.49
CA VAL A 257 27.82 -25.25 2.01
C VAL A 257 27.91 -24.90 0.53
N ASN A 258 27.27 -25.72 -0.31
CA ASN A 258 27.19 -25.50 -1.75
C ASN A 258 25.82 -24.87 -2.05
N VAL A 259 25.83 -23.69 -2.64
CA VAL A 259 24.62 -22.97 -3.05
C VAL A 259 24.66 -22.84 -4.56
N SER A 260 23.61 -23.27 -5.23
CA SER A 260 23.38 -22.98 -6.64
C SER A 260 22.14 -22.11 -6.79
N PHE A 261 22.17 -21.18 -7.73
CA PHE A 261 21.05 -20.33 -8.11
C PHE A 261 20.93 -20.29 -9.62
N ASP A 262 19.71 -20.46 -10.11
CA ASP A 262 19.36 -20.26 -11.52
C ASP A 262 18.12 -19.35 -11.57
N GLY A 263 18.25 -18.19 -12.22
CA GLY A 263 17.18 -17.21 -12.26
C GLY A 263 17.23 -16.28 -13.45
N GLU A 264 16.15 -15.56 -13.65
CA GLU A 264 15.97 -14.61 -14.74
C GLU A 264 15.76 -13.20 -14.22
N SER A 265 16.13 -12.20 -15.02
CA SER A 265 15.95 -10.80 -14.65
C SER A 265 14.46 -10.45 -14.59
N VAL A 266 14.05 -9.88 -13.47
CA VAL A 266 12.68 -9.44 -13.21
C VAL A 266 12.64 -7.96 -12.87
N THR A 267 11.48 -7.33 -13.11
CA THR A 267 11.14 -6.02 -12.56
C THR A 267 10.01 -6.21 -11.57
N GLU A 268 10.30 -6.03 -10.29
CA GLU A 268 9.30 -6.17 -9.23
C GLU A 268 8.85 -4.80 -8.75
N SER A 269 7.55 -4.65 -8.56
CA SER A 269 6.96 -3.40 -8.09
C SER A 269 7.40 -3.06 -6.67
N THR A 270 7.62 -1.76 -6.43
CA THR A 270 7.83 -1.21 -5.09
C THR A 270 6.57 -0.53 -4.53
N ASP A 271 5.45 -0.61 -5.26
CA ASP A 271 4.19 -0.01 -4.84
C ASP A 271 3.62 -0.73 -3.62
N MET A 272 3.23 0.05 -2.63
CA MET A 272 2.63 -0.38 -1.37
C MET A 272 1.45 0.53 -0.99
N LYS A 273 0.82 1.17 -1.99
CA LYS A 273 -0.40 1.93 -1.78
C LYS A 273 -1.53 0.95 -1.47
N ALA A 274 -2.06 1.05 -0.26
CA ALA A 274 -3.22 0.27 0.15
C ALA A 274 -4.47 1.16 0.12
N THR A 275 -5.60 0.55 -0.15
CA THR A 275 -6.91 1.15 0.10
C THR A 275 -7.52 0.44 1.28
N ILE A 276 -7.93 1.19 2.31
CA ILE A 276 -8.68 0.65 3.43
C ILE A 276 -10.10 1.19 3.31
N THR A 277 -11.10 0.32 3.40
CA THR A 277 -12.51 0.68 3.36
C THR A 277 -13.23 0.12 4.57
N ILE A 278 -14.29 0.79 5.01
CA ILE A 278 -15.22 0.29 6.04
C ILE A 278 -16.62 0.56 5.49
N ASN A 279 -17.39 -0.50 5.27
CA ASN A 279 -18.78 -0.37 4.83
C ASN A 279 -19.70 -0.22 6.05
N SER A 280 -19.91 1.02 6.49
CA SER A 280 -20.82 1.35 7.60
C SER A 280 -21.38 2.76 7.48
N ASN A 281 -22.64 2.93 7.87
CA ASN A 281 -23.32 4.22 7.90
C ASN A 281 -22.94 5.10 9.10
N VAL A 282 -22.23 4.55 10.10
CA VAL A 282 -21.76 5.33 11.26
C VAL A 282 -20.57 6.25 10.94
N LEU A 283 -19.92 6.06 9.80
CA LEU A 283 -18.82 6.90 9.35
C LEU A 283 -19.34 8.28 8.96
N LEU A 284 -18.77 9.33 9.55
CA LEU A 284 -19.14 10.72 9.25
C LEU A 284 -18.67 11.13 7.85
N ASP A 285 -17.42 10.80 7.54
CA ASP A 285 -16.73 11.13 6.30
C ASP A 285 -16.11 9.87 5.69
N PRO A 286 -15.74 9.87 4.39
CA PRO A 286 -14.82 8.89 3.84
C PRO A 286 -13.52 8.81 4.65
N ILE A 287 -12.84 7.66 4.62
CA ILE A 287 -11.58 7.46 5.33
C ILE A 287 -10.53 8.45 4.80
N ALA A 288 -10.06 9.33 5.68
CA ALA A 288 -9.04 10.32 5.36
C ALA A 288 -7.65 9.64 5.35
N VAL A 289 -6.84 9.92 4.32
CA VAL A 289 -5.51 9.34 4.15
C VAL A 289 -4.45 10.43 4.24
N SER A 290 -3.51 10.27 5.17
CA SER A 290 -2.33 11.13 5.32
C SER A 290 -1.07 10.29 5.44
N GLY A 291 -0.39 10.07 4.31
CA GLY A 291 0.78 9.20 4.24
C GLY A 291 0.41 7.74 4.53
N SER A 292 0.89 7.20 5.65
CA SER A 292 0.58 5.84 6.11
C SER A 292 -0.59 5.77 7.09
N ASN A 293 -1.19 6.90 7.46
CA ASN A 293 -2.28 6.95 8.42
C ASN A 293 -3.62 7.10 7.70
N TYR A 294 -4.57 6.27 8.10
CA TYR A 294 -5.96 6.22 7.66
C TYR A 294 -6.82 6.54 8.86
N THR A 295 -7.75 7.48 8.72
CA THR A 295 -8.58 7.93 9.84
C THR A 295 -10.02 7.95 9.41
N PHE A 296 -10.89 7.28 10.16
CA PHE A 296 -12.33 7.42 10.03
C PHE A 296 -12.89 8.13 11.27
N LYS A 297 -14.00 8.85 11.08
CA LYS A 297 -14.65 9.60 12.15
C LYS A 297 -16.00 8.99 12.44
N VAL A 298 -16.37 8.98 13.72
CA VAL A 298 -17.69 8.57 14.23
C VAL A 298 -18.13 9.58 15.28
N TRP A 299 -19.43 9.61 15.60
CA TRP A 299 -19.89 10.34 16.79
C TRP A 299 -19.44 9.63 18.07
N ASP A 300 -19.07 10.37 19.10
CA ASP A 300 -18.69 9.82 20.42
C ASP A 300 -19.85 9.10 21.12
N SER A 301 -21.08 9.51 20.82
CA SER A 301 -22.35 8.94 21.25
C SER A 301 -22.88 7.82 20.34
N THR A 302 -22.07 7.32 19.40
CA THR A 302 -22.42 6.14 18.59
C THR A 302 -22.53 4.90 19.50
N PRO A 303 -23.62 4.11 19.42
CA PRO A 303 -23.77 2.89 20.22
C PRO A 303 -22.59 1.93 20.02
N THR A 304 -22.15 1.31 21.12
CA THR A 304 -20.96 0.44 21.14
C THR A 304 -21.05 -0.72 20.16
N GLU A 305 -22.24 -1.29 19.98
CA GLU A 305 -22.49 -2.41 19.08
C GLU A 305 -22.31 -2.01 17.60
N GLN A 306 -22.56 -0.75 17.26
CA GLN A 306 -22.39 -0.23 15.90
C GLN A 306 -20.93 0.15 15.58
N LEU A 307 -20.06 0.16 16.59
CA LEU A 307 -18.61 0.38 16.43
C LEU A 307 -17.81 -0.93 16.30
N VAL A 308 -18.49 -2.07 16.21
CA VAL A 308 -17.89 -3.33 15.78
C VAL A 308 -17.86 -3.35 14.25
N LEU A 309 -16.74 -2.93 13.67
CA LEU A 309 -16.59 -2.67 12.24
C LEU A 309 -15.60 -3.64 11.61
N LEU A 310 -15.82 -4.02 10.36
CA LEU A 310 -14.90 -4.83 9.57
C LEU A 310 -14.20 -3.94 8.53
N PRO A 311 -12.92 -3.57 8.75
CA PRO A 311 -12.15 -2.90 7.73
C PRO A 311 -11.68 -3.90 6.68
N GLU A 312 -11.81 -3.53 5.41
CA GLU A 312 -11.28 -4.29 4.28
C GLU A 312 -10.06 -3.57 3.70
N ILE A 313 -9.01 -4.32 3.40
CA ILE A 313 -7.77 -3.79 2.82
C ILE A 313 -7.52 -4.39 1.43
N GLU A 314 -7.28 -3.51 0.46
CA GLU A 314 -6.80 -3.86 -0.87
C GLU A 314 -5.33 -3.42 -1.00
N ILE A 315 -4.47 -4.31 -1.48
CA ILE A 315 -3.04 -4.06 -1.70
C ILE A 315 -2.66 -4.28 -3.17
N PRO A 316 -1.56 -3.67 -3.66
CA PRO A 316 -1.15 -3.81 -5.05
C PRO A 316 -0.85 -5.27 -5.42
N ALA A 317 -1.06 -5.63 -6.69
CA ALA A 317 -0.70 -6.96 -7.18
C ALA A 317 0.79 -7.27 -6.93
N GLY A 318 1.08 -8.48 -6.46
CA GLY A 318 2.44 -8.93 -6.12
C GLY A 318 2.92 -8.51 -4.72
N ALA A 319 2.28 -7.53 -4.08
CA ALA A 319 2.52 -7.22 -2.67
C ALA A 319 1.89 -8.29 -1.76
N THR A 320 2.41 -8.41 -0.54
CA THR A 320 1.95 -9.35 0.47
C THR A 320 1.52 -8.59 1.73
N LEU A 321 0.37 -8.98 2.31
CA LEU A 321 -0.03 -8.55 3.64
C LEU A 321 0.57 -9.52 4.66
N ASP A 322 1.64 -9.10 5.34
CA ASP A 322 2.43 -9.97 6.22
C ASP A 322 1.70 -10.26 7.54
N SER A 323 1.08 -9.23 8.13
CA SER A 323 0.32 -9.35 9.37
C SER A 323 -0.59 -8.15 9.61
N VAL A 324 -1.59 -8.36 10.47
CA VAL A 324 -2.46 -7.30 11.00
C VAL A 324 -2.45 -7.38 12.52
N ILE A 325 -2.28 -6.24 13.18
CA ILE A 325 -2.28 -6.14 14.64
C ILE A 325 -3.14 -4.98 15.11
N ILE A 326 -3.75 -5.11 16.28
CA ILE A 326 -4.33 -4.00 17.04
C ILE A 326 -3.28 -3.52 18.04
N TYR A 327 -2.97 -2.23 18.02
CA TYR A 327 -2.17 -1.56 19.04
C TYR A 327 -3.09 -0.84 20.03
N ASN A 328 -2.98 -1.21 21.31
CA ASN A 328 -3.68 -0.54 22.40
C ASN A 328 -2.71 0.42 23.10
N ALA A 329 -3.00 1.71 23.06
CA ALA A 329 -2.13 2.73 23.64
C ALA A 329 -2.19 2.78 25.17
N ALA A 330 -3.28 2.31 25.79
CA ALA A 330 -3.47 2.36 27.24
C ALA A 330 -2.48 1.46 27.99
N ASP A 331 -2.21 0.27 27.44
CA ASP A 331 -1.30 -0.73 28.02
C ASP A 331 -0.05 -1.00 27.14
N LYS A 332 0.04 -0.34 25.98
CA LYS A 332 1.10 -0.51 24.97
C LYS A 332 1.21 -1.94 24.42
N SER A 333 0.12 -2.70 24.47
CA SER A 333 0.08 -4.06 23.95
C SER A 333 -0.22 -4.12 22.45
N THR A 334 0.16 -5.23 21.82
CA THR A 334 -0.19 -5.57 20.44
C THR A 334 -0.90 -6.92 20.41
N THR A 335 -2.01 -6.99 19.67
CA THR A 335 -2.78 -8.24 19.48
C THR A 335 -2.85 -8.58 18.00
N PRO A 336 -2.28 -9.73 17.55
CA PRO A 336 -2.45 -10.21 16.19
C PRO A 336 -3.91 -10.56 15.88
N ILE A 337 -4.37 -10.20 14.68
CA ILE A 337 -5.72 -10.51 14.21
C ILE A 337 -5.69 -11.00 12.76
N ASP A 338 -6.71 -11.76 12.37
CA ASP A 338 -6.99 -12.05 10.96
C ASP A 338 -7.64 -10.82 10.29
N ASN A 339 -7.29 -10.55 9.03
CA ASN A 339 -7.78 -9.36 8.31
C ASN A 339 -9.27 -9.39 7.99
N LYS A 340 -9.99 -10.48 8.29
CA LYS A 340 -11.45 -10.62 8.17
C LYS A 340 -12.16 -10.56 9.52
N THR A 341 -11.45 -10.21 10.59
CA THR A 341 -12.01 -10.09 11.93
C THR A 341 -12.67 -8.73 12.10
N ALA A 342 -13.93 -8.70 12.57
CA ALA A 342 -14.57 -7.44 12.98
C ALA A 342 -13.91 -6.91 14.27
N ILE A 343 -13.67 -5.61 14.31
CA ILE A 343 -12.88 -4.94 15.35
C ILE A 343 -13.80 -4.00 16.14
N ASP A 344 -13.75 -4.12 17.46
CA ASP A 344 -14.48 -3.24 18.39
C ASP A 344 -13.72 -1.92 18.59
N PHE A 345 -14.08 -0.90 17.82
CA PHE A 345 -13.50 0.45 17.90
C PHE A 345 -14.06 1.27 19.08
N SER A 346 -15.07 0.77 19.81
CA SER A 346 -15.62 1.50 20.96
C SER A 346 -14.59 1.69 22.08
N LYS A 347 -13.63 0.75 22.19
CA LYS A 347 -12.57 0.76 23.20
C LYS A 347 -11.33 1.57 22.81
N PHE A 348 -11.27 2.08 21.58
CA PHE A 348 -10.08 2.78 21.09
C PHE A 348 -10.00 4.19 21.67
N THR A 349 -8.81 4.55 22.15
CA THR A 349 -8.39 5.95 22.33
C THR A 349 -7.87 6.52 21.00
N PRO A 350 -7.68 7.85 20.86
CA PRO A 350 -7.14 8.45 19.64
C PRO A 350 -5.75 7.91 19.22
N GLU A 351 -4.99 7.36 20.15
CA GLU A 351 -3.66 6.78 19.91
C GLU A 351 -3.68 5.27 19.61
N CYS A 352 -4.82 4.60 19.79
CA CYS A 352 -5.01 3.20 19.41
C CYS A 352 -5.17 3.08 17.89
N TYR A 353 -4.66 1.99 17.30
CA TYR A 353 -4.77 1.78 15.85
C TYR A 353 -4.74 0.31 15.45
N VAL A 354 -5.25 0.03 14.26
CA VAL A 354 -5.01 -1.23 13.54
C VAL A 354 -3.85 -1.01 12.58
N ALA A 355 -2.80 -1.82 12.67
CA ALA A 355 -1.64 -1.76 11.78
C ALA A 355 -1.62 -2.93 10.81
N TYR A 356 -1.44 -2.62 9.53
CA TYR A 356 -1.28 -3.54 8.42
C TYR A 356 0.17 -3.49 7.94
N TYR A 357 0.89 -4.61 8.06
CA TYR A 357 2.27 -4.76 7.61
C TYR A 357 2.27 -5.30 6.19
N ILE A 358 2.82 -4.53 5.27
CA ILE A 358 2.79 -4.84 3.83
C ILE A 358 4.22 -4.87 3.31
N THR A 359 4.56 -5.95 2.61
CA THR A 359 5.79 -6.08 1.84
C THR A 359 5.47 -5.96 0.36
N ALA A 360 6.21 -5.13 -0.37
CA ALA A 360 6.04 -4.98 -1.81
C ALA A 360 6.47 -6.27 -2.56
N GLU A 361 6.23 -6.32 -3.86
CA GLU A 361 6.76 -7.40 -4.68
C GLU A 361 8.30 -7.46 -4.62
N ASP A 362 8.97 -6.28 -4.68
CA ASP A 362 10.36 -6.15 -4.26
C ASP A 362 10.42 -6.19 -2.73
N VAL A 363 10.71 -7.39 -2.22
CA VAL A 363 10.73 -7.73 -0.79
C VAL A 363 11.67 -6.88 0.08
N ARG A 364 12.54 -6.06 -0.54
CA ARG A 364 13.37 -5.08 0.18
C ARG A 364 12.57 -3.87 0.65
N LYS A 365 11.34 -3.69 0.17
CA LYS A 365 10.46 -2.56 0.51
C LYS A 365 9.29 -3.06 1.34
N ASN A 366 9.12 -2.45 2.51
CA ASN A 366 7.99 -2.69 3.40
C ASN A 366 7.40 -1.37 3.89
N SER A 367 6.15 -1.42 4.33
CA SER A 367 5.42 -0.29 4.87
C SER A 367 4.41 -0.75 5.91
N ILE A 368 4.10 0.12 6.86
CA ILE A 368 3.01 -0.07 7.81
C ILE A 368 1.93 0.95 7.47
N LYS A 369 0.69 0.49 7.33
CA LYS A 369 -0.50 1.34 7.24
C LYS A 369 -1.26 1.28 8.55
N LYS A 370 -1.68 2.42 9.10
CA LYS A 370 -2.33 2.51 10.40
C LYS A 370 -3.72 3.10 10.27
N LEU A 371 -4.73 2.40 10.77
CA LEU A 371 -6.12 2.82 10.81
C LEU A 371 -6.50 3.30 12.21
N PHE A 372 -6.95 4.54 12.31
CA PHE A 372 -7.39 5.21 13.53
C PHE A 372 -8.88 5.55 13.48
N VAL A 373 -9.51 5.57 14.65
CA VAL A 373 -10.85 6.13 14.85
C VAL A 373 -10.76 7.46 15.58
N VAL A 374 -11.48 8.47 15.10
CA VAL A 374 -11.66 9.75 15.79
C VAL A 374 -13.12 9.88 16.20
N LYS A 375 -13.37 10.02 17.50
CA LYS A 375 -14.70 10.25 18.05
C LYS A 375 -14.94 11.76 18.10
N ILE A 376 -15.94 12.21 17.37
CA ILE A 376 -16.38 13.61 17.32
C ILE A 376 -17.49 13.80 18.33
N GLU A 377 -17.34 14.83 19.15
CA GLU A 377 -18.29 15.16 20.21
C GLU A 377 -19.68 15.50 19.63
N ASP A 378 -20.70 14.81 20.12
CA ASP A 378 -22.11 15.07 19.81
C ASP A 378 -22.65 16.22 20.69
N LYS A 379 -22.30 17.44 20.31
CA LYS A 379 -22.70 18.65 21.04
C LYS A 379 -24.13 19.04 20.77
N ASP A 380 -24.84 19.38 21.85
CA ASP A 380 -26.08 20.13 21.74
C ASP A 380 -25.81 21.50 21.12
N LEU A 381 -26.68 21.94 20.21
CA LEU A 381 -26.53 23.20 19.51
C LEU A 381 -27.08 24.33 20.36
N VAL A 382 -26.22 24.84 21.25
CA VAL A 382 -26.50 25.95 22.18
C VAL A 382 -25.58 27.13 21.87
N TYR A 383 -26.18 28.31 21.66
CA TYR A 383 -25.50 29.56 21.37
C TYR A 383 -25.96 30.64 22.35
N THR A 384 -25.13 31.02 23.33
CA THR A 384 -25.47 31.98 24.41
C THR A 384 -25.04 33.42 24.12
N MET A 385 -24.30 33.67 23.04
CA MET A 385 -23.68 34.96 22.70
C MET A 385 -22.73 35.54 23.78
N GLU A 386 -22.34 34.75 24.79
CA GLU A 386 -21.42 35.20 25.84
C GLU A 386 -19.99 35.33 25.30
N ASN A 387 -19.58 34.33 24.53
CA ASN A 387 -18.25 34.20 23.94
C ASN A 387 -18.25 34.67 22.48
N TRP A 388 -17.22 35.45 22.11
CA TRP A 388 -17.06 36.03 20.78
C TRP A 388 -15.62 35.84 20.29
N ASN A 389 -15.49 35.47 19.03
CA ASN A 389 -14.23 35.31 18.33
C ASN A 389 -13.89 36.59 17.57
N SER A 390 -12.62 37.00 17.61
CA SER A 390 -12.11 38.08 16.76
C SER A 390 -11.75 37.52 15.38
N ILE A 391 -12.37 38.05 14.33
CA ILE A 391 -12.15 37.69 12.94
C ILE A 391 -11.59 38.92 12.21
N GLY A 392 -10.28 39.12 12.33
CA GLY A 392 -9.59 40.27 11.74
C GLY A 392 -10.09 41.61 12.31
N LYS A 393 -11.01 42.27 11.60
CA LYS A 393 -11.55 43.61 11.94
C LYS A 393 -12.95 43.59 12.58
N TYR A 394 -13.58 42.43 12.68
CA TYR A 394 -14.92 42.28 13.27
C TYR A 394 -14.95 41.11 14.24
N PHE A 395 -16.08 40.95 14.93
CA PHE A 395 -16.30 39.86 15.88
C PHE A 395 -17.50 39.02 15.46
N GLU A 396 -17.48 37.74 15.80
CA GLU A 396 -18.60 36.81 15.63
C GLU A 396 -18.84 36.01 16.92
N PRO A 397 -20.09 35.66 17.27
CA PRO A 397 -20.34 34.78 18.40
C PRO A 397 -19.69 33.40 18.20
N ALA A 398 -19.21 32.80 19.28
CA ALA A 398 -18.59 31.47 19.22
C ALA A 398 -19.55 30.43 18.60
N GLY A 399 -19.05 29.66 17.62
CA GLY A 399 -19.82 28.64 16.92
C GLY A 399 -20.77 29.14 15.83
N LEU A 400 -20.81 30.46 15.58
CA LEU A 400 -21.61 31.07 14.52
C LEU A 400 -20.73 31.83 13.53
N THR A 401 -21.28 32.07 12.35
CA THR A 401 -20.73 32.86 11.26
C THR A 401 -21.72 33.94 10.87
N SER A 402 -21.25 34.97 10.19
CA SER A 402 -22.08 36.07 9.75
C SER A 402 -21.77 36.57 8.35
N SER A 403 -22.64 37.43 7.85
CA SER A 403 -22.42 38.21 6.62
C SER A 403 -21.29 39.26 6.75
N ASN A 404 -20.66 39.39 7.92
CA ASN A 404 -19.53 40.31 8.12
C ASN A 404 -18.36 40.02 7.18
N THR A 405 -18.15 38.75 6.82
CA THR A 405 -17.11 38.37 5.87
C THR A 405 -17.34 39.04 4.50
N ALA A 406 -18.57 39.04 4.00
CA ALA A 406 -18.93 39.78 2.78
C ALA A 406 -18.77 41.30 2.97
N ALA A 407 -19.27 41.84 4.09
CA ALA A 407 -19.20 43.26 4.37
C ALA A 407 -17.76 43.79 4.51
N SER A 408 -16.82 42.95 4.94
CA SER A 408 -15.40 43.32 5.01
C SER A 408 -14.81 43.70 3.64
N LEU A 409 -15.42 43.25 2.54
CA LEU A 409 -15.03 43.62 1.17
C LEU A 409 -15.57 44.99 0.74
N PHE A 410 -16.53 45.57 1.47
CA PHE A 410 -17.16 46.85 1.13
C PHE A 410 -16.14 47.99 1.05
N SER A 411 -15.14 48.01 1.93
CA SER A 411 -14.11 49.04 1.92
C SER A 411 -13.27 49.02 0.63
N ILE A 412 -13.05 47.85 0.03
CA ILE A 412 -12.34 47.72 -1.26
C ILE A 412 -13.19 48.30 -2.40
N MET A 413 -14.52 48.27 -2.25
CA MET A 413 -15.49 48.83 -3.20
C MET A 413 -15.82 50.31 -2.91
N GLY A 414 -15.11 50.97 -1.98
CA GLY A 414 -15.37 52.35 -1.60
C GLY A 414 -16.64 52.57 -0.77
N ILE A 415 -17.25 51.50 -0.24
CA ILE A 415 -18.46 51.56 0.59
C ILE A 415 -18.06 51.48 2.07
N PRO A 416 -18.50 52.42 2.94
CA PRO A 416 -18.23 52.35 4.37
C PRO A 416 -18.80 51.07 5.01
N VAL A 417 -17.96 50.35 5.78
CA VAL A 417 -18.35 49.09 6.43
C VAL A 417 -18.96 49.27 7.82
N GLU A 418 -18.63 50.34 8.54
CA GLU A 418 -19.10 50.53 9.93
C GLU A 418 -20.50 51.16 10.01
N PRO A 419 -21.35 50.71 10.95
CA PRO A 419 -21.17 49.53 11.81
C PRO A 419 -21.28 48.23 11.00
N TYR A 420 -20.48 47.19 11.31
CA TYR A 420 -20.61 45.86 10.68
C TYR A 420 -22.05 45.29 10.75
N PRO A 421 -22.51 44.50 9.75
CA PRO A 421 -23.89 44.00 9.74
C PRO A 421 -24.26 43.15 10.96
N VAL A 422 -23.27 42.47 11.54
CA VAL A 422 -23.38 41.75 12.81
C VAL A 422 -22.33 42.30 13.77
N SER A 423 -22.75 42.66 14.97
CA SER A 423 -21.86 43.20 16.01
C SER A 423 -22.31 42.79 17.40
N LYS A 424 -21.42 42.92 18.38
CA LYS A 424 -21.75 42.69 19.79
C LYS A 424 -22.42 43.93 20.38
N ALA A 425 -23.62 43.77 20.93
CA ALA A 425 -24.30 44.81 21.68
C ALA A 425 -23.70 44.98 23.09
N GLU A 426 -24.00 46.10 23.75
CA GLU A 426 -23.53 46.38 25.12
C GLU A 426 -23.97 45.31 26.14
N ASP A 427 -25.15 44.73 25.95
CA ASP A 427 -25.69 43.67 26.79
C ASP A 427 -25.28 42.25 26.36
N GLY A 428 -24.26 42.15 25.50
CA GLY A 428 -23.68 40.91 25.01
C GLY A 428 -24.40 40.25 23.83
N ALA A 429 -25.61 40.70 23.48
CA ALA A 429 -26.39 40.13 22.39
C ALA A 429 -25.72 40.31 21.03
N ALA A 430 -26.00 39.41 20.08
CA ALA A 430 -25.67 39.62 18.68
C ALA A 430 -26.67 40.62 18.08
N LYS A 431 -26.18 41.81 17.73
CA LYS A 431 -26.92 42.85 17.02
C LYS A 431 -26.73 42.67 15.52
N VAL A 432 -27.79 42.29 14.83
CA VAL A 432 -27.86 42.07 13.39
C VAL A 432 -28.66 43.21 12.77
N ILE A 433 -28.10 43.93 11.79
CA ILE A 433 -28.73 45.12 11.19
C ILE A 433 -28.94 44.97 9.69
N THR A 434 -30.01 45.58 9.18
CA THR A 434 -30.13 45.88 7.75
C THR A 434 -29.72 47.33 7.53
N ARG A 435 -28.97 47.59 6.47
CA ARG A 435 -28.49 48.94 6.12
C ARG A 435 -28.77 49.27 4.66
N LYS A 436 -28.89 50.57 4.37
CA LYS A 436 -28.85 51.08 3.00
C LYS A 436 -27.39 51.20 2.53
N THR A 437 -27.01 50.43 1.52
CA THR A 437 -25.62 50.32 1.02
C THR A 437 -25.33 51.14 -0.22
N VAL A 438 -26.36 51.66 -0.90
CA VAL A 438 -26.21 52.55 -2.05
C VAL A 438 -26.70 53.96 -1.71
N SER A 439 -25.89 54.96 -2.06
CA SER A 439 -26.30 56.37 -2.02
C SER A 439 -26.66 56.85 -3.43
N GLU A 440 -27.44 57.91 -3.52
CA GLU A 440 -27.74 58.61 -4.80
C GLU A 440 -26.46 59.12 -5.49
N THR A 441 -25.36 59.28 -4.74
CA THR A 441 -24.08 59.83 -5.19
C THR A 441 -22.99 58.76 -5.47
N SER A 442 -23.22 57.49 -5.15
CA SER A 442 -22.33 56.36 -5.46
C SER A 442 -23.12 55.05 -5.65
N PRO A 443 -23.90 54.95 -6.73
CA PRO A 443 -24.64 53.73 -7.03
C PRO A 443 -23.69 52.64 -7.55
N SER A 444 -23.63 51.50 -6.86
CA SER A 444 -22.82 50.32 -7.24
C SER A 444 -23.70 49.20 -7.78
N GLY A 445 -23.29 48.56 -8.86
CA GLY A 445 -23.97 47.36 -9.40
C GLY A 445 -23.63 46.06 -8.65
N MET A 446 -22.58 46.08 -7.84
CA MET A 446 -22.04 44.88 -7.19
C MET A 446 -22.61 44.62 -5.81
N VAL A 447 -23.06 45.67 -5.11
CA VAL A 447 -23.64 45.58 -3.77
C VAL A 447 -25.13 45.90 -3.85
N PRO A 448 -26.01 45.09 -3.25
CA PRO A 448 -27.43 45.38 -3.21
C PRO A 448 -27.74 46.74 -2.57
N ALA A 449 -28.92 47.30 -2.83
CA ALA A 449 -29.28 48.60 -2.29
C ALA A 449 -29.59 48.54 -0.79
N MET A 450 -30.21 47.44 -0.37
CA MET A 450 -30.39 47.07 1.03
C MET A 450 -29.58 45.81 1.32
N THR A 451 -28.68 45.89 2.29
CA THR A 451 -27.88 44.75 2.74
C THR A 451 -28.26 44.39 4.16
N ALA A 452 -28.87 43.22 4.32
CA ALA A 452 -29.19 42.66 5.63
C ALA A 452 -28.01 41.91 6.23
N GLY A 453 -27.81 42.08 7.53
CA GLY A 453 -26.98 41.21 8.34
C GLY A 453 -27.59 39.82 8.38
N THR A 454 -26.76 38.79 8.30
CA THR A 454 -27.19 37.40 8.54
C THR A 454 -26.28 36.80 9.59
N LEU A 455 -26.88 36.20 10.62
CA LEU A 455 -26.20 35.40 11.63
C LEU A 455 -26.66 33.94 11.45
N PHE A 456 -25.73 33.01 11.31
CA PHE A 456 -26.05 31.63 11.03
C PHE A 456 -24.98 30.67 11.55
N ASN A 457 -25.31 29.39 11.74
CA ASN A 457 -24.30 28.36 11.93
C ASN A 457 -23.90 27.74 10.58
N GLY A 458 -22.62 27.44 10.43
CA GLY A 458 -22.05 26.97 9.17
C GLY A 458 -20.78 27.74 8.83
N GLU A 459 -20.57 28.05 7.55
CA GLU A 459 -19.36 28.69 7.05
C GLU A 459 -19.68 29.77 6.01
N PHE A 460 -18.76 30.72 5.84
CA PHE A 460 -18.78 31.66 4.72
C PHE A 460 -17.62 31.38 3.77
N LYS A 461 -17.93 31.05 2.52
CA LYS A 461 -16.96 30.80 1.44
C LYS A 461 -17.29 31.69 0.25
N LEU A 462 -16.57 32.80 0.11
CA LEU A 462 -16.84 33.81 -0.92
C LEU A 462 -16.97 33.18 -2.31
N ASN A 463 -18.12 33.41 -2.95
CA ASN A 463 -18.36 33.14 -4.35
C ASN A 463 -18.61 34.48 -5.06
N ILE A 464 -17.63 34.92 -5.85
CA ILE A 464 -17.64 36.23 -6.52
C ILE A 464 -18.72 36.29 -7.62
N LEU A 465 -19.07 35.14 -8.22
CA LEU A 465 -20.03 35.07 -9.31
C LEU A 465 -21.49 35.00 -8.83
N ASP A 466 -21.72 34.51 -7.60
CA ASP A 466 -23.05 34.33 -7.03
C ASP A 466 -23.00 34.52 -5.51
N GLN A 467 -23.41 35.70 -5.04
CA GLN A 467 -23.30 36.07 -3.63
C GLN A 467 -24.12 35.16 -2.72
N LEU A 468 -25.28 34.66 -3.17
CA LEU A 468 -26.15 33.79 -2.36
C LEU A 468 -25.47 32.46 -2.06
N LYS A 469 -24.62 31.96 -2.96
CA LYS A 469 -23.82 30.74 -2.78
C LYS A 469 -22.64 30.89 -1.82
N SER A 470 -22.37 32.09 -1.32
CA SER A 470 -21.25 32.34 -0.40
C SER A 470 -21.52 31.86 1.02
N THR A 471 -22.78 31.76 1.41
CA THR A 471 -23.19 31.22 2.70
C THR A 471 -23.28 29.70 2.62
N LYS A 472 -22.67 28.97 3.53
CA LYS A 472 -22.76 27.52 3.64
C LYS A 472 -23.45 27.21 4.96
N PHE A 473 -24.75 26.97 4.91
CA PHE A 473 -25.54 26.80 6.11
C PHE A 473 -25.36 25.40 6.69
N GLY A 474 -25.48 25.32 8.01
CA GLY A 474 -25.64 24.09 8.75
C GLY A 474 -24.36 23.41 9.18
N VAL A 475 -24.45 22.75 10.32
CA VAL A 475 -23.41 21.87 10.88
C VAL A 475 -23.93 20.43 10.94
N PRO A 476 -23.05 19.42 10.89
CA PRO A 476 -23.45 18.02 11.06
C PRO A 476 -24.33 17.81 12.29
N TYR A 477 -25.41 17.04 12.13
CA TYR A 477 -26.41 16.80 13.17
C TYR A 477 -27.00 15.40 13.02
N ARG A 478 -27.24 14.71 14.14
CA ARG A 478 -27.69 13.29 14.16
C ARG A 478 -28.96 13.02 14.95
N LYS A 479 -29.42 14.00 15.74
CA LYS A 479 -30.62 13.87 16.58
C LYS A 479 -31.83 14.35 15.80
N LYS A 480 -33.03 13.92 16.20
CA LYS A 480 -34.27 14.48 15.66
C LYS A 480 -34.60 15.77 16.41
N PRO A 481 -34.61 16.95 15.74
CA PRO A 481 -34.90 18.20 16.41
C PRO A 481 -36.41 18.33 16.70
N VAL A 482 -36.73 18.83 17.88
CA VAL A 482 -38.11 19.07 18.36
C VAL A 482 -38.46 20.54 18.25
N SER A 483 -37.59 21.43 18.75
CA SER A 483 -37.85 22.88 18.73
C SER A 483 -36.57 23.72 18.73
N LEU A 484 -36.68 24.94 18.23
CA LEU A 484 -35.73 26.02 18.41
C LEU A 484 -36.21 26.92 19.55
N LYS A 485 -35.47 26.97 20.65
CA LYS A 485 -35.63 27.99 21.69
C LYS A 485 -34.77 29.20 21.34
N VAL A 486 -35.37 30.39 21.31
CA VAL A 486 -34.69 31.64 20.95
C VAL A 486 -35.11 32.80 21.85
N SER A 487 -34.14 33.60 22.29
CA SER A 487 -34.36 34.87 22.99
C SER A 487 -33.93 36.02 22.08
N TYR A 488 -34.90 36.82 21.63
CA TYR A 488 -34.66 37.91 20.67
C TYR A 488 -35.47 39.17 21.00
N LYS A 489 -35.02 40.29 20.42
CA LYS A 489 -35.87 41.47 20.21
C LYS A 489 -35.65 42.06 18.83
N TYR A 490 -36.65 42.72 18.27
CA TYR A 490 -36.59 43.28 16.93
C TYR A 490 -37.19 44.69 16.87
N THR A 491 -36.51 45.59 16.18
CA THR A 491 -36.98 46.94 15.84
C THR A 491 -37.05 47.06 14.32
N PRO A 492 -38.25 47.14 13.72
CA PRO A 492 -38.41 47.32 12.27
C PRO A 492 -38.00 48.72 11.82
N GLY A 493 -37.53 48.83 10.58
CA GLY A 493 -37.23 50.12 9.96
C GLY A 493 -38.51 50.77 9.43
N ALA A 494 -38.51 52.10 9.33
CA ALA A 494 -39.70 52.86 8.93
C ALA A 494 -39.96 52.79 7.41
N LEU A 495 -38.91 52.82 6.59
CA LEU A 495 -39.00 52.85 5.13
C LEU A 495 -38.47 51.54 4.55
N TYR A 496 -39.36 50.80 3.89
CA TYR A 496 -39.04 49.52 3.29
C TYR A 496 -38.63 49.71 1.84
N TYR A 497 -37.52 49.10 1.42
CA TYR A 497 -36.98 49.25 0.07
C TYR A 497 -36.76 47.90 -0.61
N LYS A 498 -36.83 47.91 -1.94
CA LYS A 498 -36.38 46.82 -2.81
C LYS A 498 -35.17 47.28 -3.61
N THR A 499 -34.19 46.40 -3.77
CA THR A 499 -33.10 46.61 -4.71
C THR A 499 -33.59 46.43 -6.14
N GLU A 500 -33.45 47.46 -6.97
CA GLU A 500 -33.73 47.40 -8.42
C GLU A 500 -32.43 47.63 -9.23
N LYS A 501 -32.19 46.75 -10.20
CA LYS A 501 -31.07 46.86 -11.15
C LYS A 501 -31.46 47.79 -12.29
N VAL A 502 -30.74 48.89 -12.44
CA VAL A 502 -30.98 49.90 -13.46
C VAL A 502 -29.75 49.98 -14.37
N SER A 503 -29.97 50.01 -15.68
CA SER A 503 -28.90 50.27 -16.65
C SER A 503 -28.50 51.74 -16.62
N ASN A 504 -27.20 52.01 -16.48
CA ASN A 504 -26.60 53.33 -16.54
C ASN A 504 -25.45 53.31 -17.56
N GLY A 505 -25.76 53.66 -18.81
CA GLY A 505 -24.84 53.49 -19.94
C GLY A 505 -24.46 52.02 -20.16
N ASN A 506 -23.15 51.72 -20.23
CA ASN A 506 -22.64 50.36 -20.37
C ASN A 506 -22.54 49.60 -19.02
N SER A 507 -22.97 50.21 -17.92
CA SER A 507 -22.91 49.65 -16.58
C SER A 507 -24.30 49.34 -16.04
N THR A 508 -24.40 48.40 -15.10
CA THR A 508 -25.61 48.18 -14.31
C THR A 508 -25.35 48.69 -12.89
N ILE A 509 -26.30 49.44 -12.33
CA ILE A 509 -26.26 49.93 -10.95
C ILE A 509 -27.45 49.39 -10.15
N ASN A 510 -27.28 49.25 -8.84
CA ASN A 510 -28.39 48.93 -7.94
C ASN A 510 -28.96 50.23 -7.34
N THR A 511 -30.28 50.33 -7.28
CA THR A 511 -31.03 51.45 -6.69
C THR A 511 -32.00 50.94 -5.61
N ALA A 512 -32.37 51.81 -4.66
CA ALA A 512 -33.35 51.49 -3.62
C ALA A 512 -34.72 52.08 -3.99
N VAL A 513 -35.70 51.22 -4.26
CA VAL A 513 -37.09 51.61 -4.56
C VAL A 513 -37.94 51.42 -3.31
N GLU A 514 -38.55 52.50 -2.83
CA GLU A 514 -39.43 52.46 -1.66
C GLU A 514 -40.70 51.65 -1.94
N MET A 515 -41.13 50.85 -0.96
CA MET A 515 -42.35 50.06 -1.00
C MET A 515 -43.24 50.44 0.18
N PRO A 516 -44.11 51.45 0.04
CA PRO A 516 -44.79 52.11 1.16
C PRO A 516 -45.81 51.23 1.90
N ASN A 517 -46.22 50.11 1.30
CA ASN A 517 -47.19 49.18 1.89
C ASN A 517 -46.53 47.90 2.46
N ALA A 518 -45.20 47.81 2.42
CA ALA A 518 -44.47 46.66 2.94
C ALA A 518 -44.09 46.89 4.41
N LYS A 519 -44.32 45.88 5.24
CA LYS A 519 -43.96 45.88 6.66
C LYS A 519 -42.63 45.15 6.86
N ASP A 520 -41.73 45.75 7.61
CA ASP A 520 -40.46 45.13 7.97
C ASP A 520 -40.63 44.14 9.14
N THR A 521 -40.11 42.92 8.99
CA THR A 521 -40.22 41.82 9.96
C THR A 521 -38.92 41.03 10.04
N CYS A 522 -38.51 40.56 11.22
CA CYS A 522 -37.36 39.66 11.30
C CYS A 522 -37.70 38.23 10.85
N SER A 523 -36.65 37.49 10.51
CA SER A 523 -36.70 36.08 10.13
C SER A 523 -35.73 35.29 11.00
N ILE A 524 -36.26 34.29 11.71
CA ILE A 524 -35.49 33.35 12.53
C ILE A 524 -35.97 31.96 12.14
N ASN A 525 -35.09 31.17 11.54
CA ASN A 525 -35.44 29.85 11.06
C ASN A 525 -34.38 28.83 11.45
N ALA A 526 -34.81 27.59 11.65
CA ALA A 526 -33.94 26.44 11.67
C ALA A 526 -34.43 25.37 10.70
N TYR A 527 -33.49 24.65 10.11
CA TYR A 527 -33.72 23.67 9.04
C TYR A 527 -32.95 22.40 9.37
N LEU A 528 -33.62 21.26 9.28
CA LEU A 528 -32.96 19.96 9.20
C LEU A 528 -33.04 19.49 7.75
N TYR A 529 -31.88 19.21 7.16
CA TYR A 529 -31.82 18.73 5.79
C TYR A 529 -30.89 17.53 5.61
N GLU A 530 -31.32 16.60 4.78
CA GLU A 530 -30.60 15.38 4.44
C GLU A 530 -29.40 15.70 3.54
N VAL A 531 -28.29 15.02 3.78
CA VAL A 531 -27.08 15.09 2.95
C VAL A 531 -26.55 13.69 2.68
N SER A 532 -25.92 13.49 1.53
CA SER A 532 -25.22 12.24 1.23
C SER A 532 -23.83 12.19 1.90
N SER A 533 -23.23 13.37 2.09
CA SER A 533 -21.93 13.61 2.75
C SER A 533 -21.96 14.92 3.53
N TYR A 534 -21.22 15.03 4.64
CA TYR A 534 -21.11 16.27 5.40
C TYR A 534 -20.32 17.39 4.68
N ASP A 535 -19.76 17.13 3.50
CA ASP A 535 -19.23 18.18 2.62
C ASP A 535 -20.34 18.97 1.90
N GLU A 536 -21.54 18.38 1.76
CA GLU A 536 -22.68 19.03 1.14
C GLU A 536 -23.27 20.12 2.04
N THR A 537 -23.79 21.18 1.43
CA THR A 537 -24.36 22.31 2.16
C THR A 537 -25.39 23.01 1.30
N LEU A 538 -26.46 23.47 1.95
CA LEU A 538 -27.40 24.41 1.37
C LEU A 538 -26.90 25.84 1.61
N ASP A 539 -27.33 26.75 0.75
CA ASP A 539 -26.89 28.14 0.75
C ASP A 539 -28.06 29.11 0.58
N GLY A 540 -27.75 30.40 0.53
CA GLY A 540 -28.73 31.48 0.42
C GLY A 540 -29.65 31.37 -0.79
N SER A 541 -29.29 30.58 -1.81
CA SER A 541 -30.11 30.41 -3.02
C SER A 541 -31.18 29.32 -2.88
N ASN A 542 -30.99 28.35 -1.98
CA ASN A 542 -31.79 27.12 -1.97
C ASN A 542 -32.25 26.62 -0.59
N ILE A 543 -31.76 27.17 0.53
CA ILE A 543 -32.13 26.68 1.88
C ILE A 543 -33.64 26.70 2.15
N ASN A 544 -34.38 27.61 1.52
CA ASN A 544 -35.83 27.73 1.69
C ASN A 544 -36.65 26.81 0.77
N THR A 545 -36.06 26.30 -0.30
CA THR A 545 -36.78 25.62 -1.41
C THR A 545 -36.27 24.21 -1.68
N SER A 546 -35.13 23.83 -1.13
CA SER A 546 -34.50 22.54 -1.39
C SER A 546 -35.38 21.38 -0.91
N PRO A 547 -35.59 20.34 -1.75
CA PRO A 547 -36.31 19.14 -1.34
C PRO A 547 -35.54 18.34 -0.27
N SER A 548 -34.25 18.61 -0.05
CA SER A 548 -33.48 17.97 1.02
C SER A 548 -33.89 18.43 2.42
N VAL A 549 -34.56 19.57 2.54
CA VAL A 549 -35.06 20.08 3.83
C VAL A 549 -36.30 19.27 4.22
N ILE A 550 -36.18 18.46 5.28
CA ILE A 550 -37.24 17.58 5.75
C ILE A 550 -38.00 18.14 6.95
N MET A 551 -37.38 19.01 7.75
CA MET A 551 -38.03 19.70 8.87
C MET A 551 -37.60 21.15 8.94
N LYS A 552 -38.54 22.03 9.32
CA LYS A 552 -38.32 23.48 9.45
C LYS A 552 -38.98 23.99 10.72
N ALA A 553 -38.28 24.82 11.47
CA ALA A 553 -38.82 25.63 12.55
C ALA A 553 -38.68 27.10 12.13
N SER A 554 -39.80 27.81 12.02
CA SER A 554 -39.82 29.20 11.57
C SER A 554 -40.57 30.09 12.54
N LEU A 555 -39.95 31.21 12.91
CA LEU A 555 -40.64 32.25 13.66
C LEU A 555 -41.79 32.79 12.81
N ILE A 556 -43.01 32.55 13.28
CA ILE A 556 -44.21 33.18 12.75
C ILE A 556 -44.28 34.60 13.32
N ASP A 557 -44.66 35.57 12.50
CA ASP A 557 -44.91 36.95 12.93
C ASP A 557 -43.71 37.62 13.62
N GLY A 558 -42.60 37.82 12.88
CA GLY A 558 -41.39 38.55 13.28
C GLY A 558 -41.57 40.05 13.50
N ASN A 559 -42.65 40.43 14.19
CA ASN A 559 -43.05 41.79 14.48
C ASN A 559 -42.14 42.46 15.52
N SER A 560 -42.29 43.78 15.66
CA SER A 560 -41.58 44.58 16.67
C SER A 560 -41.78 44.06 18.09
N THR A 561 -40.69 44.05 18.86
CA THR A 561 -40.69 43.69 20.29
C THR A 561 -39.78 44.66 21.06
N SER A 562 -40.31 45.34 22.07
CA SER A 562 -39.57 46.37 22.82
C SER A 562 -38.57 45.80 23.83
N SER A 563 -38.75 44.55 24.27
CA SER A 563 -37.86 43.81 25.19
C SER A 563 -37.55 42.42 24.64
N TYR A 564 -36.52 41.77 25.19
CA TYR A 564 -36.21 40.39 24.84
C TYR A 564 -37.38 39.48 25.18
N THR A 565 -37.83 38.74 24.17
CA THR A 565 -38.90 37.75 24.29
C THR A 565 -38.32 36.38 23.98
N GLU A 566 -38.64 35.40 24.82
CA GLU A 566 -38.35 34.00 24.55
C GLU A 566 -39.45 33.38 23.70
N ARG A 567 -39.05 32.61 22.69
CA ARG A 567 -39.93 31.80 21.87
C ARG A 567 -39.38 30.39 21.78
N THR A 568 -40.30 29.43 21.82
CA THR A 568 -40.05 28.05 21.46
C THR A 568 -40.79 27.78 20.17
N ILE A 569 -40.05 27.50 19.11
CA ILE A 569 -40.58 27.31 17.76
C ILE A 569 -40.43 25.83 17.42
N ASN A 570 -41.55 25.14 17.25
CA ASN A 570 -41.52 23.71 16.95
C ASN A 570 -41.03 23.46 15.52
N PHE A 571 -40.26 22.39 15.34
CA PHE A 571 -39.99 21.88 14.01
C PHE A 571 -41.24 21.19 13.45
N THR A 572 -41.56 21.47 12.21
CA THR A 572 -42.61 20.81 11.44
C THR A 572 -42.00 20.14 10.21
N GLU A 573 -42.48 18.95 9.86
CA GLU A 573 -42.11 18.29 8.62
C GLU A 573 -42.54 19.14 7.41
N THR A 574 -41.68 19.22 6.40
CA THR A 574 -41.97 19.97 5.15
C THR A 574 -42.78 19.16 4.14
N GLY A 575 -42.95 17.86 4.39
CA GLY A 575 -43.53 16.90 3.44
C GLY A 575 -42.52 16.30 2.45
N ASN A 576 -41.25 16.71 2.51
CA ASN A 576 -40.20 16.18 1.61
C ASN A 576 -39.60 14.84 2.07
N GLY A 577 -39.89 14.41 3.31
CA GLY A 577 -39.39 13.18 3.89
C GLY A 577 -39.60 13.14 5.41
N THR A 578 -39.19 12.04 6.02
CA THR A 578 -39.25 11.80 7.47
C THR A 578 -37.84 11.56 7.99
N PHE A 579 -37.60 11.91 9.26
CA PHE A 579 -36.32 11.66 9.91
C PHE A 579 -36.03 10.15 10.01
N ASP A 580 -34.81 9.76 9.61
CA ASP A 580 -34.31 8.39 9.66
C ASP A 580 -32.91 8.40 10.34
N PRO A 581 -32.74 7.77 11.51
CA PRO A 581 -31.47 7.80 12.25
C PRO A 581 -30.31 7.14 11.50
N SER A 582 -30.55 6.40 10.41
CA SER A 582 -29.52 5.80 9.58
C SER A 582 -28.92 6.75 8.53
N LYS A 583 -29.54 7.92 8.32
CA LYS A 583 -29.13 8.93 7.34
C LYS A 583 -28.32 10.06 7.97
N LYS A 584 -27.66 10.86 7.11
CA LYS A 584 -26.88 12.02 7.52
C LYS A 584 -27.67 13.30 7.34
N TYR A 585 -27.61 14.18 8.34
CA TYR A 585 -28.29 15.46 8.33
C TYR A 585 -27.38 16.61 8.72
N LYS A 586 -27.68 17.80 8.20
CA LYS A 586 -27.16 19.05 8.77
C LYS A 586 -28.32 19.85 9.35
N LEU A 587 -28.02 20.56 10.44
CA LEU A 587 -28.95 21.50 11.05
C LEU A 587 -28.44 22.92 10.86
N ALA A 588 -29.21 23.73 10.15
CA ALA A 588 -28.96 25.16 9.96
C ALA A 588 -29.87 26.00 10.84
N ILE A 589 -29.35 27.08 11.40
CA ILE A 589 -30.07 28.19 12.04
C ILE A 589 -29.69 29.45 11.29
N VAL A 590 -30.67 30.23 10.84
CA VAL A 590 -30.47 31.46 10.07
C VAL A 590 -31.33 32.57 10.65
N CYS A 591 -30.68 33.64 11.11
CA CYS A 591 -31.29 34.81 11.73
C CYS A 591 -30.95 36.07 10.93
N THR A 592 -31.98 36.81 10.51
CA THR A 592 -31.80 38.06 9.77
C THR A 592 -32.93 39.06 10.07
N PRO A 593 -32.64 40.35 10.30
CA PRO A 593 -33.63 41.43 10.12
C PRO A 593 -34.01 41.46 8.64
N ASN A 594 -35.29 41.57 8.28
CA ASN A 594 -35.78 41.34 6.92
C ASN A 594 -34.80 41.73 5.81
N GLY A 595 -34.49 40.76 4.95
CA GLY A 595 -33.41 40.85 3.97
C GLY A 595 -33.54 39.89 2.79
N ASP A 596 -34.64 39.13 2.73
CA ASP A 596 -34.83 38.16 1.65
C ASP A 596 -34.79 38.89 0.30
N GLN A 597 -34.02 38.35 -0.63
CA GLN A 597 -33.91 38.86 -2.01
C GLN A 597 -33.56 40.36 -2.11
N PHE A 598 -32.75 40.87 -1.16
CA PHE A 598 -32.29 42.26 -1.14
C PHE A 598 -33.41 43.31 -0.95
N MET A 599 -34.42 42.92 -0.16
CA MET A 599 -35.57 43.75 0.24
C MET A 599 -35.58 43.91 1.76
N GLY A 600 -35.84 45.11 2.27
CA GLY A 600 -35.86 45.36 3.71
C GLY A 600 -35.92 46.84 4.06
N ALA A 601 -36.07 47.14 5.35
CA ALA A 601 -35.87 48.48 5.90
C ALA A 601 -34.59 48.51 6.76
N GLU A 602 -34.11 49.70 7.12
CA GLU A 602 -33.00 49.83 8.08
C GLU A 602 -33.48 49.42 9.49
N SER A 603 -33.41 48.13 9.77
CA SER A 603 -33.88 47.51 11.01
C SER A 603 -32.78 46.85 11.81
N THR A 604 -33.14 46.42 13.03
CA THR A 604 -32.21 45.75 13.93
C THR A 604 -32.87 44.58 14.65
N LEU A 605 -32.24 43.42 14.57
CA LEU A 605 -32.55 42.20 15.30
C LEU A 605 -31.45 41.95 16.33
N TRP A 606 -31.83 41.70 17.59
CA TRP A 606 -30.90 41.27 18.63
C TRP A 606 -31.21 39.84 19.02
N ILE A 607 -30.19 38.99 19.08
CA ILE A 607 -30.28 37.60 19.56
C ILE A 607 -29.42 37.46 20.81
N LYS A 608 -29.99 36.95 21.90
CA LYS A 608 -29.24 36.61 23.13
C LYS A 608 -28.95 35.13 23.26
N HIS A 609 -29.85 34.29 22.79
CA HIS A 609 -29.75 32.86 23.00
C HIS A 609 -30.45 32.11 21.88
N MET A 610 -29.83 31.06 21.37
CA MET A 610 -30.47 30.03 20.54
C MET A 610 -30.11 28.65 21.09
N GLU A 611 -31.05 27.72 21.07
CA GLU A 611 -30.86 26.33 21.47
C GLU A 611 -31.77 25.41 20.65
N ILE A 612 -31.21 24.32 20.14
CA ILE A 612 -31.99 23.23 19.54
C ILE A 612 -32.28 22.19 20.63
N ILE A 613 -33.57 21.97 20.88
CA ILE A 613 -34.06 20.88 21.70
C ILE A 613 -34.30 19.68 20.79
N SER A 614 -33.80 18.51 21.15
CA SER A 614 -33.93 17.26 20.38
C SER A 614 -34.58 16.13 21.18
N GLU A 615 -35.03 15.09 20.47
CA GLU A 615 -35.40 13.80 21.05
C GLU A 615 -34.18 13.00 21.54
#